data_AF-A0A1D1YQD4-F1
#
_entry.id   AF-A0A1D1YQD4-F1
#
_cell.length_a   1.000
_cell.length_b   1.000
_cell.length_c   1.000
_cell.angle_alpha   90.00
_cell.angle_beta   90.00
_cell.angle_gamma   90.00
#
_symmetry.space_group_name_H-M   'P 1'
#
loop_
_entity.id
_entity.type
_entity.pdbx_description
1 polymer ?
#
loop_
_entity_poly.entity_id
_entity_poly.type
_entity_poly.pdbx_seq_one_letter_code
_entity_poly.pdbx_strand_id
1 'polypeptide(L)'
;NISGGHVTPAVTFGLALGGQITILTGIFYWIAQLVGSIVACFLLKLATGGLAIPTHGLGAGVGAVEGVVMEVIITFALVYTVYATAADPKKGSLGTIAPIAI
;
A
#
# COMPACT_ATOMS: atom_id res chain seq x y z
N ASN A 1 4.41 14.87 -9.25
CA ASN A 1 4.08 14.02 -8.08
C ASN A 1 4.11 14.89 -6.83
N ILE A 2 3.07 14.89 -5.99
CA ILE A 2 2.94 15.74 -4.80
C ILE A 2 3.39 14.98 -3.52
N SER A 3 2.85 13.79 -3.31
CA SER A 3 3.01 12.99 -2.08
C SER A 3 3.85 11.71 -2.27
N GLY A 4 4.49 11.53 -3.42
CA GLY A 4 5.15 10.26 -3.74
C GLY A 4 4.18 9.14 -4.15
N GLY A 5 2.90 9.22 -3.79
CA GLY A 5 1.88 8.26 -4.20
C GLY A 5 1.91 6.94 -3.43
N HIS A 6 2.16 6.97 -2.12
CA HIS A 6 2.34 5.74 -1.34
C HIS A 6 1.10 4.84 -1.31
N VAL A 7 -0.10 5.43 -1.10
CA VAL A 7 -1.44 4.79 -1.07
C VAL A 7 -1.65 3.64 -0.07
N THR A 8 -0.59 3.00 0.43
CA THR A 8 -0.62 1.90 1.39
C THR A 8 0.31 2.18 2.60
N PRO A 9 -0.12 1.81 3.82
CA PRO A 9 0.72 1.91 5.01
C PRO A 9 2.03 1.12 4.92
N ALA A 10 2.05 -0.03 4.24
CA ALA A 10 3.23 -0.88 4.11
C ALA A 10 4.36 -0.20 3.31
N VAL A 11 4.01 0.51 2.23
CA VAL A 11 4.98 1.31 1.46
C VAL A 11 5.49 2.48 2.29
N THR A 12 4.60 3.21 2.96
CA THR A 12 5.01 4.30 3.87
C THR A 12 5.95 3.79 4.96
N PHE A 13 5.67 2.62 5.53
CA PHE A 13 6.51 1.98 6.54
C PHE A 13 7.90 1.63 5.98
N GLY A 14 7.94 0.94 4.83
CA GLY A 14 9.19 0.56 4.18
C GLY A 14 10.05 1.78 3.89
N LEU A 15 9.46 2.83 3.31
CA LEU A 15 10.14 4.10 3.02
C LEU A 15 10.63 4.80 4.29
N ALA A 16 9.88 4.75 5.40
CA ALA A 16 10.32 5.32 6.67
C ALA A 16 11.53 4.56 7.24
N LEU A 17 11.52 3.22 7.19
CA LEU A 17 12.64 2.39 7.64
C LEU A 17 13.92 2.65 6.83
N GLY A 18 13.79 2.83 5.51
CA GLY A 18 14.94 3.17 4.66
C GLY A 18 15.25 4.67 4.57
N GLY A 19 14.71 5.48 5.48
CA GLY A 19 15.03 6.91 5.59
C GLY A 19 14.56 7.79 4.43
N GLN A 20 13.60 7.32 3.62
CA GLN A 20 13.06 8.04 2.46
C GLN A 20 11.92 9.01 2.84
N ILE A 21 11.38 8.89 4.06
CA ILE A 21 10.38 9.79 4.62
C ILE A 21 10.59 9.89 6.15
N THR A 22 10.24 11.03 6.74
CA THR A 22 10.27 11.16 8.20
C THR A 22 9.15 10.35 8.86
N ILE A 23 9.37 9.87 10.09
CA ILE A 23 8.35 9.11 10.85
C ILE A 23 7.08 9.95 11.05
N LEU A 24 7.22 11.24 11.39
CA LEU A 24 6.07 12.11 11.61
C LEU A 24 5.21 12.25 10.35
N THR A 25 5.84 12.47 9.20
CA THR A 25 5.11 12.50 7.92
C THR A 25 4.49 11.13 7.64
N GLY A 26 5.20 10.02 7.92
CA GLY A 26 4.67 8.66 7.77
C GLY A 26 3.39 8.40 8.57
N ILE A 27 3.30 8.91 9.81
CA ILE A 27 2.09 8.81 10.64
C ILE A 27 0.92 9.56 9.98
N PHE A 28 1.14 10.76 9.47
CA PHE A 28 0.08 11.51 8.75
C PHE A 28 -0.36 10.78 7.47
N TYR A 29 0.56 10.11 6.78
CA TYR A 29 0.21 9.26 5.64
C TYR A 29 -0.70 8.12 6.06
N TRP A 30 -0.38 7.40 7.14
CA TRP A 30 -1.22 6.30 7.63
C TRP A 30 -2.61 6.80 8.00
N ILE A 31 -2.72 7.94 8.70
CA ILE A 31 -4.02 8.53 9.04
C ILE A 31 -4.81 8.82 7.75
N ALA A 32 -4.20 9.50 6.77
CA ALA A 32 -4.86 9.83 5.52
C ALA A 32 -5.28 8.58 4.72
N GLN A 33 -4.43 7.55 4.67
CA GLN A 33 -4.69 6.28 3.98
C GLN A 33 -5.85 5.51 4.62
N LEU A 34 -5.87 5.40 5.95
CA LEU A 34 -6.93 4.71 6.68
C LEU A 34 -8.26 5.46 6.58
N VAL A 35 -8.26 6.79 6.76
CA VAL A 35 -9.47 7.61 6.60
C VAL A 35 -9.99 7.52 5.16
N GLY A 36 -9.12 7.61 4.16
CA GLY A 36 -9.49 7.46 2.76
C GLY A 36 -10.13 6.10 2.46
N SER A 37 -9.55 5.01 2.97
CA SER A 37 -10.11 3.66 2.83
C SER A 37 -11.50 3.54 3.47
N ILE A 38 -11.67 4.05 4.69
CA ILE A 38 -12.96 4.05 5.40
C ILE A 38 -14.02 4.83 4.60
N VAL A 39 -13.69 6.04 4.14
CA VAL A 39 -14.60 6.86 3.31
C VAL A 39 -14.96 6.14 2.03
N ALA A 40 -14.01 5.53 1.34
CA ALA A 40 -14.26 4.76 0.12
C ALA A 40 -15.22 3.58 0.35
N CYS A 41 -15.06 2.83 1.45
CA CYS A 41 -15.98 1.75 1.81
C CYS A 41 -17.42 2.25 2.06
N PHE A 42 -17.59 3.39 2.73
CA PHE A 42 -18.92 3.99 2.93
C PHE A 42 -19.53 4.46 1.60
N LEU A 43 -18.75 5.13 0.75
CA LEU A 43 -19.21 5.56 -0.57
C LEU A 43 -19.62 4.36 -1.43
N LEU A 44 -18.84 3.27 -1.41
CA LEU A 44 -19.16 2.05 -2.13
C LEU A 44 -20.47 1.42 -1.61
N LYS A 45 -20.68 1.40 -0.29
CA LYS A 45 -21.92 0.89 0.30
C LYS A 45 -23.14 1.70 -0.16
N LEU A 46 -23.01 3.02 -0.22
CA LEU A 46 -24.08 3.89 -0.73
C LEU A 46 -24.34 3.67 -2.23
N ALA A 47 -23.27 3.66 -3.04
CA ALA A 47 -23.36 3.52 -4.50
C ALA A 47 -23.92 2.15 -4.93
N THR A 48 -23.75 1.11 -4.11
CA THR A 48 -24.24 -0.24 -4.37
C THR A 48 -25.62 -0.52 -3.78
N GLY A 49 -26.31 0.48 -3.23
CA GLY A 49 -27.65 0.29 -2.65
C GLY A 49 -27.64 -0.49 -1.34
N GLY A 50 -26.56 -0.40 -0.57
CA GLY A 50 -26.45 -1.02 0.76
C GLY A 50 -25.91 -2.45 0.77
N LEU A 51 -25.34 -2.94 -0.35
CA LEU A 51 -24.67 -4.24 -0.37
C LEU A 51 -23.53 -4.30 0.66
N ALA A 52 -23.24 -5.52 1.13
CA ALA A 52 -22.16 -5.75 2.07
C ALA A 52 -20.80 -5.40 1.43
N ILE A 53 -19.91 -4.80 2.23
CA ILE A 53 -18.53 -4.55 1.83
C ILE A 53 -17.71 -5.81 2.15
N PRO A 54 -17.13 -6.49 1.15
CA PRO A 54 -16.33 -7.68 1.39
C PRO A 54 -15.08 -7.33 2.19
N THR A 55 -14.60 -8.28 3.00
CA THR A 55 -13.37 -8.19 3.77
C THR A 55 -12.39 -9.24 3.31
N HIS A 56 -11.09 -8.97 3.43
CA HIS A 56 -10.07 -9.98 3.16
C HIS A 56 -10.16 -11.08 4.22
N GLY A 57 -10.14 -12.33 3.78
CA GLY A 57 -10.17 -13.52 4.61
C GLY A 57 -9.31 -14.61 3.99
N LEU A 58 -8.86 -15.55 4.82
CA LEU A 58 -8.09 -16.70 4.34
C LEU A 58 -8.98 -17.63 3.51
N GLY A 59 -8.39 -18.22 2.48
CA GLY A 59 -9.05 -19.28 1.71
C GLY A 59 -9.35 -20.51 2.58
N ALA A 60 -10.36 -21.28 2.21
CA ALA A 60 -10.70 -22.51 2.92
C ALA A 60 -9.48 -23.47 2.97
N GLY A 61 -9.09 -23.89 4.17
CA GLY A 61 -7.94 -24.77 4.38
C GLY A 61 -6.58 -24.06 4.43
N VAL A 62 -6.52 -22.73 4.27
CA VAL A 62 -5.29 -21.95 4.45
C VAL A 62 -5.13 -21.55 5.92
N GLY A 63 -4.02 -21.94 6.54
CA GLY A 63 -3.71 -21.56 7.90
C GLY A 63 -3.22 -20.12 8.01
N ALA A 64 -3.22 -19.59 9.24
CA ALA A 64 -2.85 -18.20 9.49
C ALA A 64 -1.38 -17.91 9.16
N VAL A 65 -0.49 -18.87 9.42
CA VAL A 65 0.95 -18.70 9.13
C VAL A 65 1.19 -18.66 7.63
N GLU A 66 0.54 -19.53 6.87
CA GLU A 66 0.60 -19.55 5.41
C GLU A 66 0.10 -18.24 4.81
N GLY A 67 -1.02 -17.71 5.33
CA GLY A 67 -1.54 -16.41 4.94
C GLY A 67 -0.55 -15.26 5.23
N VAL A 68 0.04 -15.24 6.43
CA VAL A 68 1.04 -14.22 6.80
C VAL A 68 2.28 -14.32 5.91
N VAL A 69 2.80 -15.52 5.67
CA VAL A 69 3.98 -15.71 4.79
C VAL A 69 3.68 -15.23 3.38
N MET A 70 2.49 -15.54 2.84
CA MET A 70 2.06 -15.05 1.53
C MET A 70 2.03 -13.52 1.49
N GLU A 71 1.38 -12.88 2.47
CA GLU A 71 1.29 -11.42 2.58
C GLU A 71 2.69 -10.77 2.70
N VAL A 72 3.62 -11.38 3.44
CA VAL A 72 5.01 -10.91 3.54
C VAL A 72 5.68 -10.93 2.17
N ILE A 73 5.55 -12.02 1.41
CA ILE A 73 6.20 -12.17 0.09
C ILE A 73 5.67 -11.13 -0.89
N ILE A 74 4.34 -11.00 -1.02
CA ILE A 74 3.75 -10.08 -2.00
C ILE A 74 3.91 -8.62 -1.60
N THR A 75 3.86 -8.32 -0.30
CA THR A 75 4.11 -6.96 0.20
C THR A 75 5.58 -6.58 0.02
N PHE A 76 6.51 -7.52 0.23
CA PHE A 76 7.92 -7.30 -0.08
C PHE A 76 8.10 -6.99 -1.57
N ALA A 77 7.49 -7.76 -2.47
CA ALA A 77 7.58 -7.50 -3.90
C ALA A 77 7.07 -6.10 -4.27
N LEU A 78 5.93 -5.69 -3.71
CA LEU A 78 5.39 -4.34 -3.90
C LEU A 78 6.36 -3.25 -3.39
N VAL A 79 6.80 -3.35 -2.13
CA VAL A 79 7.69 -2.34 -1.52
C VAL A 79 9.02 -2.29 -2.24
N TYR A 80 9.58 -3.43 -2.66
CA TYR A 80 10.79 -3.50 -3.46
C TYR A 80 10.62 -2.80 -4.81
N THR A 81 9.51 -3.03 -5.50
CA THR A 81 9.20 -2.33 -6.77
C THR A 81 9.13 -0.81 -6.56
N VAL A 82 8.55 -0.32 -5.45
CA VAL A 82 8.58 1.11 -5.11
C VAL A 82 10.03 1.60 -4.94
N TYR A 83 10.87 0.85 -4.24
CA TYR A 83 12.27 1.21 -4.07
C TYR A 83 13.02 1.30 -5.41
N ALA A 84 12.91 0.24 -6.22
CA ALA A 84 13.64 0.11 -7.47
C ALA A 84 13.19 1.11 -8.54
N THR A 85 11.89 1.42 -8.59
CA THR A 85 11.32 2.23 -9.67
C THR A 85 11.09 3.69 -9.27
N ALA A 86 10.81 3.98 -8.00
CA ALA A 86 10.40 5.30 -7.54
C ALA A 86 11.36 5.96 -6.53
N ALA A 87 11.96 5.20 -5.61
CA ALA A 87 12.79 5.78 -4.53
C ALA A 87 14.25 5.97 -4.93
N ASP A 88 14.87 4.98 -5.60
CA ASP A 88 16.31 5.00 -5.90
C ASP A 88 16.70 6.25 -6.73
N PRO A 89 17.68 7.07 -6.26
CA PRO A 89 18.22 8.18 -7.04
C PRO A 89 18.75 7.78 -8.43
N LYS A 90 19.16 6.51 -8.60
CA LYS A 90 19.69 5.92 -9.83
C LYS A 90 18.64 5.23 -10.71
N LYS A 91 17.34 5.37 -10.40
CA LYS A 91 16.23 4.75 -11.15
C LYS A 91 16.19 5.03 -12.66
N GLY A 92 16.80 6.13 -13.12
CA GLY A 92 16.84 6.48 -14.54
C GLY A 92 15.43 6.54 -15.17
N SER A 93 15.26 5.91 -16.32
CA SER A 93 13.98 5.86 -17.04
C SER A 93 12.90 5.00 -16.36
N LEU A 94 13.25 4.16 -15.38
CA LEU A 94 12.26 3.39 -14.61
C LEU A 94 11.30 4.32 -13.85
N GLY A 95 11.77 5.50 -13.45
CA GLY A 95 10.93 6.51 -12.79
C GLY A 95 9.75 6.97 -13.65
N THR A 96 9.85 6.88 -14.98
CA THR A 96 8.75 7.24 -15.90
C THR A 96 7.61 6.22 -15.84
N ILE A 97 7.94 4.93 -15.66
CA ILE A 97 6.97 3.83 -15.64
C ILE A 97 6.64 3.35 -14.22
N ALA A 98 7.26 3.94 -13.19
CA ALA A 98 7.02 3.56 -11.79
C ALA A 98 5.52 3.49 -11.44
N PRO A 99 4.65 4.45 -11.84
CA PRO A 99 3.22 4.40 -11.48
C PRO A 99 2.43 3.24 -12.10
N ILE A 100 2.90 2.62 -13.19
CA ILE A 100 2.25 1.44 -13.79
C ILE A 100 2.92 0.13 -13.37
N ALA A 101 4.17 0.20 -12.90
CA ALA A 101 4.89 -0.96 -12.38
C ALA A 101 4.50 -1.31 -10.94
N ILE A 102 4.12 -0.29 -10.15
CA ILE A 102 3.60 -0.39 -8.78
C ILE A 102 2.10 -0.67 -8.81
#